data_AF-F3FZ81-F1
#
_entry.id   AF-F3FZ81-F1
#
_cell.length_a   1.000
_cell.length_b   1.000
_cell.length_c   1.000
_cell.angle_alpha   90.00
_cell.angle_beta   90.00
_cell.angle_gamma   90.00
#
_symmetry.space_group_name_H-M   'P 1'
#
loop_
_entity.id
_entity.type
_entity.pdbx_description
1 polymer ?
#
loop_
_entity_poly.entity_id
_entity_poly.type
_entity_poly.pdbx_seq_one_letter_code
_entity_poly.pdbx_strand_id
1 'polypeptide(L)' 'DSQRLVAYVCGEAVAAEHLRAELLKHLPEYMVPSAFVHLDSLPL' A
#
# COMPACT_ATOMS: atom_id res chain seq x y z
N ASP A 1 -7.11 -12.05 16.54
CA ASP A 1 -5.96 -11.56 15.76
C ASP A 1 -6.44 -10.57 14.71
N SER A 2 -5.95 -9.33 14.73
CA SER A 2 -6.44 -8.27 13.84
C SER A 2 -5.76 -8.36 12.47
N GLN A 3 -6.42 -9.02 11.52
CA GLN A 3 -5.97 -9.06 10.13
C GLN A 3 -6.03 -7.65 9.53
N ARG A 4 -4.93 -7.21 8.92
CA ARG A 4 -4.81 -5.91 8.26
C ARG A 4 -4.18 -6.06 6.89
N LEU A 5 -4.60 -5.21 5.95
CA LEU A 5 -4.03 -5.17 4.61
C LEU A 5 -2.67 -4.46 4.64
N VAL A 6 -1.70 -5.06 3.96
CA VAL A 6 -0.34 -4.52 3.75
C VAL A 6 -0.05 -4.57 2.26
N ALA A 7 0.39 -3.45 1.69
CA ALA A 7 0.81 -3.37 0.30
C ALA A 7 2.33 -3.39 0.20
N TYR A 8 2.84 -4.28 -0.65
CA TYR A 8 4.24 -4.30 -1.06
C TYR A 8 4.35 -3.61 -2.42
N VAL A 9 5.23 -2.62 -2.50
CA VAL A 9 5.40 -1.77 -3.70
C VAL A 9 6.86 -1.77 -4.12
N CYS A 10 7.10 -1.87 -5.42
CA CYS A 10 8.43 -1.77 -6.03
C CYS A 10 8.43 -0.65 -7.07
N GLY A 11 9.62 -0.13 -7.39
CA GLY A 11 9.78 1.00 -8.32
C GLY A 11 10.15 2.29 -7.59
N GLU A 12 9.67 3.43 -8.08
CA GLU A 12 9.99 4.73 -7.48
C GLU A 12 9.44 4.85 -6.04
N ALA A 13 10.24 5.45 -5.16
CA ALA A 13 9.84 5.71 -3.80
C ALA A 13 8.78 6.82 -3.76
N VAL A 14 7.54 6.45 -3.43
CA VAL A 14 6.42 7.36 -3.25
C VAL A 14 6.02 7.36 -1.78
N ALA A 15 5.68 8.53 -1.24
CA ALA A 15 5.18 8.64 0.13
C ALA A 15 3.88 7.84 0.31
N ALA A 16 3.76 7.11 1.42
CA ALA A 16 2.62 6.25 1.71
C ALA A 16 1.28 7.02 1.71
N GLU A 17 1.29 8.29 2.14
CA GLU A 17 0.13 9.16 2.15
C GLU A 17 -0.41 9.43 0.75
N HIS A 18 0.47 9.61 -0.25
CA HIS A 18 0.08 9.80 -1.64
C HIS A 18 -0.54 8.51 -2.20
N LEU A 19 0.09 7.36 -1.96
CA LEU A 19 -0.46 6.06 -2.37
C LEU A 19 -1.84 5.82 -1.74
N ARG A 20 -1.98 6.11 -0.44
CA ARG A 20 -3.26 6.00 0.28
C ARG A 20 -4.33 6.92 -0.33
N ALA A 21 -3.99 8.17 -0.61
CA ALA A 21 -4.91 9.14 -1.17
C ALA A 21 -5.39 8.74 -2.58
N GLU A 22 -4.50 8.22 -3.43
CA GLU A 22 -4.89 7.70 -4.75
C GLU A 22 -5.79 6.46 -4.63
N LEU A 23 -5.44 5.51 -3.77
CA LEU A 23 -6.25 4.30 -3.59
C LEU A 23 -7.67 4.61 -3.07
N LEU A 24 -7.84 5.60 -2.19
CA LEU A 24 -9.15 6.02 -1.69
C LEU A 24 -10.08 6.59 -2.78
N LYS A 25 -9.55 7.05 -3.91
CA LYS A 25 -10.37 7.50 -5.05
C LYS A 25 -11.00 6.35 -5.82
N HIS A 26 -10.42 5.16 -5.72
CA HIS A 26 -10.80 4.00 -6.52
C HIS A 26 -11.33 2.84 -5.68
N LEU A 27 -10.98 2.78 -4.39
CA LEU A 27 -11.29 1.69 -3.49
C LEU A 27 -12.05 2.19 -2.25
N PRO A 28 -12.97 1.37 -1.70
CA PRO A 28 -13.53 1.60 -0.37
C PRO A 28 -12.46 1.63 0.72
N GLU A 29 -12.71 2.37 1.81
CA GLU A 29 -11.74 2.58 2.89
C GLU A 29 -11.19 1.28 3.50
N TYR A 30 -12.02 0.25 3.67
CA TYR A 30 -11.60 -1.03 4.24
C TYR A 30 -10.68 -1.85 3.31
N MET A 31 -10.58 -1.50 2.03
CA MET A 31 -9.66 -2.12 1.07
C MET A 31 -8.33 -1.38 0.97
N VAL A 32 -8.21 -0.23 1.62
CA VAL A 32 -6.98 0.57 1.58
C VAL A 32 -5.98 -0.01 2.60
N PRO A 33 -4.75 -0.35 2.17
CA PRO A 33 -3.73 -0.89 3.05
C PRO A 33 -3.42 0.03 4.22
N SER A 34 -3.27 -0.58 5.39
CA SER A 34 -2.85 0.10 6.62
C SER A 34 -1.35 0.40 6.66
N ALA A 35 -0.57 -0.32 5.84
CA ALA A 35 0.88 -0.16 5.72
C ALA A 35 1.32 -0.37 4.28
N PHE A 36 2.32 0.39 3.87
CA PHE A 36 2.99 0.31 2.57
C PHE A 36 4.46 0.00 2.81
N VAL A 37 4.95 -1.09 2.25
CA VAL A 37 6.33 -1.52 2.35
C VAL A 37 6.96 -1.39 0.97
N HIS A 38 7.93 -0.49 0.85
CA HIS A 38 8.71 -0.37 -0.37
C HIS A 38 9.80 -1.44 -0.39
N LEU A 39 9.92 -2.14 -1.52
CA LEU A 39 10.90 -3.18 -1.77
C LEU A 39 11.61 -2.87 -3.09
N ASP A 40 12.91 -3.12 -3.16
CA ASP A 40 13.65 -3.02 -4.41
C ASP A 40 13.13 -4.02 -5.46
N SER A 41 12.72 -5.21 -5.02
CA SER A 41 12.10 -6.25 -5.85
C SER A 41 11.22 -7.18 -5.01
N LEU A 42 10.24 -7.82 -5.65
CA LEU A 42 9.43 -8.83 -5.01
C LEU A 42 10.24 -10.13 -4.85
N PRO A 43 10.21 -10.78 -3.67
CA PRO A 43 10.84 -12.09 -3.48
C PRO A 43 10.06 -13.15 -4.26
N LEU A 44 10.78 -13.90 -5.10
CA LEU A 44 10.27 -15.05 -5.87
C LEU A 44 10.31 -16.34 -5.04
#